data_AF-A0A2N9H8R6-F1
#
_entry.id   AF-A0A2N9H8R6-F1
#
_cell.length_a   1.000
_cell.length_b   1.000
_cell.length_c   1.000
_cell.angle_alpha   90.00
_cell.angle_beta   90.00
_cell.angle_gamma   90.00
#
_symmetry.space_group_name_H-M   'P 1'
#
loop_
_entity.id
_entity.type
_entity.pdbx_description
1 polymer ?
#
loop_
_entity_poly.entity_id
_entity_poly.type
_entity_poly.pdbx_seq_one_letter_code
_entity_poly.pdbx_strand_id
1 'polypeptide(L)'
;MAMDKTKVLYNLQEILDPAIGLQTSLKGLEKFVNLVMRCVEESGANRPAMGDVVKEIENIMQLAGLNPNAESSSTSASYEEVSKGNSGHPYSNEPFEYSGGFPTSKIELD
;
A
#
# COMPACT_ATOMS: atom_id res chain seq x y z
N MET A 1 22.03 -4.27 13.40
CA MET A 1 21.58 -5.64 13.70
C MET A 1 21.37 -6.36 12.38
N ALA A 2 21.81 -7.61 12.25
CA ALA A 2 21.63 -8.40 11.04
C ALA A 2 20.59 -9.49 11.30
N MET A 3 19.55 -9.53 10.47
CA MET A 3 18.59 -10.63 10.43
C MET A 3 19.31 -11.92 10.03
N ASP A 4 19.17 -12.98 10.83
CA ASP A 4 19.84 -14.26 10.58
C ASP A 4 18.81 -15.31 10.16
N LYS A 5 18.74 -15.60 8.85
CA LYS A 5 17.75 -16.52 8.30
C LYS A 5 17.88 -17.97 8.81
N THR A 6 18.99 -18.31 9.45
CA THR A 6 19.25 -19.66 9.97
C THR A 6 18.73 -19.87 11.38
N LYS A 7 18.37 -18.79 12.11
CA LYS A 7 17.90 -18.88 13.50
C LYS A 7 16.39 -18.75 13.61
N VAL A 8 15.88 -19.25 14.73
CA VAL A 8 14.47 -19.15 15.12
C VAL A 8 14.05 -17.68 15.11
N LEU A 9 12.92 -17.38 14.45
CA LEU A 9 12.38 -16.03 14.26
C LEU A 9 13.40 -15.03 13.69
N TYR A 10 14.41 -15.52 12.97
CA TYR A 10 15.50 -14.75 12.39
C TYR A 10 16.30 -13.84 13.34
N ASN A 11 16.37 -14.20 14.63
CA ASN A 11 16.92 -13.36 15.71
C ASN A 11 16.18 -12.02 15.88
N LEU A 12 14.91 -11.94 15.50
CA LEU A 12 14.12 -10.71 15.59
C LEU A 12 13.45 -10.53 16.96
N GLN A 13 13.74 -11.37 17.96
CA GLN A 13 13.12 -11.28 19.29
C GLN A 13 13.26 -9.91 19.98
N GLU A 14 14.31 -9.13 19.66
CA GLU A 14 14.51 -7.79 20.20
C GLU A 14 13.72 -6.70 19.46
N ILE A 15 13.21 -7.03 18.26
CA ILE A 15 12.49 -6.11 17.37
C ILE A 15 10.98 -6.40 17.39
N LEU A 16 10.62 -7.68 17.55
CA LEU A 16 9.23 -8.10 17.64
C LEU A 16 8.57 -7.51 18.90
N ASP A 17 7.36 -6.99 18.73
CA ASP A 17 6.56 -6.48 19.84
C ASP A 17 6.34 -7.62 20.86
N PRO A 18 6.64 -7.42 22.16
CA PRO A 18 6.42 -8.43 23.20
C PRO A 18 4.97 -8.95 23.29
N ALA A 19 3.99 -8.17 22.83
CA ALA A 19 2.58 -8.56 22.77
C ALA A 19 2.31 -9.61 21.67
N ILE A 20 3.17 -9.71 20.65
CA ILE A 20 3.15 -10.77 19.65
C ILE A 20 3.73 -12.02 20.33
N GLY A 21 2.88 -12.70 21.11
CA GLY A 21 3.29 -13.78 22.00
C GLY A 21 4.22 -14.80 21.34
N LEU A 22 5.50 -14.77 21.74
CA LEU A 22 6.59 -15.63 21.26
C LEU A 22 6.42 -17.12 21.59
N GLN A 23 5.28 -17.51 22.19
CA GLN A 23 5.04 -18.86 22.70
C GLN A 23 4.65 -19.86 21.61
N THR A 24 4.33 -19.41 20.39
CA THR A 24 3.97 -20.30 19.28
C THR A 24 4.77 -20.00 18.02
N SER A 25 5.01 -21.03 17.22
CA SER A 25 5.50 -20.88 15.84
C SER A 25 4.60 -19.88 15.11
N LEU A 26 5.11 -18.67 14.87
CA LEU A 26 4.43 -17.62 14.11
C LEU A 26 4.37 -18.07 12.65
N LYS A 27 3.35 -18.88 12.32
CA LYS A 27 3.13 -19.39 10.97
C LYS A 27 3.07 -18.21 9.99
N GLY A 28 3.94 -18.26 8.98
CA GLY A 28 4.01 -17.20 7.98
C GLY A 28 4.92 -16.01 8.33
N LEU A 29 5.51 -15.94 9.53
CA LEU A 29 6.45 -14.87 9.88
C LEU A 29 7.63 -14.80 8.92
N GLU A 30 8.21 -15.95 8.56
CA GLU A 30 9.33 -15.99 7.62
C GLU A 30 8.95 -15.34 6.27
N LYS A 31 7.77 -15.65 5.73
CA LYS A 31 7.28 -15.05 4.50
C LYS A 31 7.01 -13.55 4.68
N PHE A 32 6.42 -13.16 5.80
CA PHE A 32 6.16 -11.77 6.13
C PHE A 32 7.44 -10.94 6.21
N VAL A 33 8.46 -11.43 6.90
CA VAL A 33 9.75 -10.74 7.00
C VAL A 33 10.42 -10.64 5.63
N ASN A 34 10.41 -11.70 4.82
CA ASN A 34 10.96 -11.64 3.46
C ASN A 34 10.21 -10.63 2.56
N LEU A 35 8.90 -10.46 2.73
CA LEU A 35 8.13 -9.42 2.06
C LEU A 35 8.54 -8.03 2.54
N VAL A 36 8.61 -7.81 3.86
CA VAL A 36 9.05 -6.53 4.44
C VAL A 36 10.44 -6.14 3.93
N MET A 37 11.38 -7.08 3.87
CA MET A 37 12.72 -6.82 3.35
C MET A 37 12.72 -6.36 1.89
N ARG A 38 11.84 -6.89 1.04
CA ARG A 38 11.69 -6.41 -0.34
C ARG A 38 11.04 -5.04 -0.42
N CYS A 39 10.09 -4.74 0.46
CA CYS A 39 9.45 -3.42 0.51
C CYS A 39 10.41 -2.29 0.90
N VAL A 40 11.39 -2.58 1.75
CA VAL A 40 12.39 -1.61 2.24
C VAL A 40 13.70 -1.65 1.45
N GLU A 41 13.72 -2.33 0.31
CA GLU A 41 14.93 -2.46 -0.49
C GLU A 41 15.41 -1.09 -0.98
N GLU A 42 16.73 -0.87 -0.96
CA GLU A 42 17.32 0.43 -1.29
C GLU A 42 17.00 0.82 -2.73
N SER A 43 17.14 -0.14 -3.65
CA SER A 43 16.71 0.01 -5.03
C SER A 43 15.19 -0.03 -5.15
N GLY A 44 14.60 1.08 -5.60
CA GLY A 44 13.16 1.17 -5.88
C GLY A 44 12.67 0.15 -6.92
N ALA A 45 13.52 -0.27 -7.85
CA ALA A 45 13.17 -1.26 -8.87
C ALA A 45 12.95 -2.68 -8.30
N ASN A 46 13.49 -2.96 -7.11
CA ASN A 46 13.33 -4.25 -6.44
C ASN A 46 12.11 -4.25 -5.49
N ARG A 47 11.49 -3.08 -5.25
CA ARG A 47 10.32 -2.98 -4.39
C ARG A 47 9.10 -3.56 -5.12
N PRO A 48 8.33 -4.44 -4.48
CA PRO A 48 7.13 -4.97 -5.09
C PRO A 48 6.08 -3.87 -5.29
N ALA A 49 5.24 -4.03 -6.32
CA ALA A 49 4.06 -3.18 -6.46
C ALA A 49 3.11 -3.42 -5.28
N MET A 50 2.38 -2.38 -4.83
CA MET A 50 1.50 -2.50 -3.67
C MET A 50 0.42 -3.57 -3.84
N GLY A 51 -0.04 -3.81 -5.07
CA GLY A 51 -0.96 -4.91 -5.37
C GLY A 51 -0.37 -6.30 -5.11
N ASP A 52 0.94 -6.48 -5.30
CA ASP A 52 1.61 -7.75 -5.00
C ASP A 52 1.88 -7.90 -3.50
N VAL A 53 2.14 -6.78 -2.80
CA VAL A 53 2.23 -6.75 -1.33
C VAL A 53 0.93 -7.24 -0.70
N VAL A 54 -0.22 -6.74 -1.16
CA VAL A 54 -1.54 -7.16 -0.64
C VAL A 54 -1.77 -8.65 -0.86
N LYS A 55 -1.58 -9.15 -2.09
CA LYS A 55 -1.75 -10.59 -2.42
C LYS A 55 -0.89 -11.47 -1.53
N GLU A 56 0.34 -11.05 -1.26
CA GLU A 56 1.26 -11.85 -0.45
C GLU A 56 0.90 -11.83 1.04
N ILE A 57 0.40 -10.70 1.56
CA ILE A 57 -0.17 -10.63 2.91
C ILE A 57 -1.39 -11.54 3.03
N GLU A 58 -2.32 -11.51 2.07
CA GLU A 58 -3.48 -12.40 2.04
C GLU A 58 -3.07 -13.88 2.03
N ASN A 59 -2.04 -14.22 1.26
CA ASN A 59 -1.47 -15.57 1.23
C ASN A 59 -0.89 -15.97 2.60
N ILE A 60 -0.13 -15.08 3.24
CA ILE A 60 0.44 -15.31 4.57
C ILE A 60 -0.67 -15.53 5.61
N MET A 61 -1.75 -14.74 5.57
CA MET A 61 -2.91 -14.90 6.44
C MET A 61 -3.54 -16.28 6.26
N GLN A 62 -3.75 -16.72 5.02
CA GLN A 62 -4.29 -18.06 4.73
C GLN A 62 -3.38 -19.18 5.26
N LEU A 63 -2.05 -19.04 5.11
CA LEU A 63 -1.08 -19.99 5.66
C LEU A 63 -1.09 -20.05 7.20
N ALA A 64 -1.44 -18.94 7.84
CA ALA A 64 -1.64 -18.86 9.29
C ALA A 64 -3.01 -19.42 9.73
N GLY A 65 -3.88 -19.82 8.79
CA GLY A 65 -5.23 -20.29 9.08
C GLY A 65 -6.24 -19.17 9.34
N LEU A 66 -5.88 -17.93 8.99
CA LEU A 66 -6.76 -16.77 9.08
C LEU A 66 -7.56 -16.61 7.79
N ASN A 67 -8.79 -16.11 7.90
CA ASN A 67 -9.59 -15.72 6.74
C ASN A 67 -9.29 -14.27 6.37
N PRO A 68 -8.60 -13.99 5.23
CA PRO A 68 -8.29 -12.62 4.82
C PRO A 68 -9.54 -11.79 4.49
N ASN A 69 -10.67 -12.44 4.22
CA ASN A 69 -11.90 -11.78 3.83
C ASN A 69 -12.88 -11.56 5.00
N ALA A 70 -12.45 -11.83 6.25
CA ALA A 70 -13.29 -11.71 7.44
C ALA A 70 -13.73 -10.25 7.72
N GLU A 71 -12.89 -9.28 7.37
CA GLU A 71 -13.11 -7.84 7.64
C GLU A 71 -13.29 -7.02 6.35
N SER A 72 -13.64 -7.67 5.23
CA SER A 72 -13.90 -6.99 3.96
C SER A 72 -15.28 -6.33 3.98
N SER A 73 -15.46 -5.28 4.79
CA SER A 73 -16.61 -4.39 4.65
C SER A 73 -16.31 -3.37 3.55
N SER A 74 -16.96 -3.54 2.40
CA SER A 74 -16.90 -2.56 1.31
C SER A 74 -17.68 -1.32 1.72
N THR A 75 -17.00 -0.31 2.27
CA THR A 75 -17.56 1.03 2.46
C THR A 75 -17.52 1.82 1.15
N SER A 76 -18.12 1.26 0.09
CA SER A 76 -18.43 2.07 -1.09
C SER A 76 -19.65 2.93 -0.76
N ALA A 77 -19.41 4.18 -0.39
CA ALA A 77 -20.47 5.18 -0.35
C ALA A 77 -20.90 5.47 -1.79
N SER A 78 -22.00 4.83 -2.23
CA SER A 78 -22.67 5.23 -3.46
C SER A 78 -23.23 6.64 -3.25
N TYR A 79 -22.69 7.63 -3.96
CA TYR A 79 -23.33 8.94 -4.02
C TYR A 79 -24.58 8.78 -4.89
N GLU A 80 -25.76 8.97 -4.31
CA GLU A 80 -26.98 9.16 -5.10
C GLU A 80 -26.84 10.49 -5.84
N GLU A 81 -26.69 10.42 -7.16
CA GLU A 81 -26.81 11.58 -8.03
C GLU A 81 -28.26 12.09 -7.98
N VAL A 82 -28.53 13.07 -7.13
CA VAL A 82 -29.75 13.88 -7.23
C VAL A 82 -29.64 14.75 -8.47
N SER A 83 -29.98 14.14 -9.59
CA SER A 83 -30.29 14.83 -10.84
C SER A 83 -31.64 15.55 -10.66
N LYS A 84 -31.59 16.78 -10.13
CA LYS A 84 -32.40 17.96 -10.54
C LYS A 84 -32.35 19.08 -9.50
N GLY A 85 -31.77 20.21 -9.90
CA GLY A 85 -32.17 21.55 -9.44
C GLY A 85 -31.09 22.36 -8.73
N ASN A 86 -30.43 23.23 -9.50
CA ASN A 86 -29.53 24.31 -9.08
C ASN A 86 -28.08 23.90 -8.74
N SER A 87 -27.29 23.68 -9.79
CA SER A 87 -25.84 23.43 -9.78
C SER A 87 -25.04 24.68 -9.43
N GLY A 88 -25.04 25.07 -8.15
CA GLY A 88 -24.05 25.99 -7.60
C GLY A 88 -22.77 25.25 -7.21
N HIS A 89 -22.07 24.65 -8.19
CA HIS A 89 -20.76 24.04 -7.93
C HIS A 89 -19.70 25.17 -7.83
N PRO A 90 -19.00 25.34 -6.70
CA PRO A 90 -18.07 26.45 -6.50
C PRO A 90 -16.81 26.40 -7.39
N TYR A 91 -16.62 25.33 -8.16
CA TYR A 91 -15.52 25.20 -9.13
C TYR A 91 -16.00 25.12 -10.58
N SER A 92 -17.15 25.73 -10.90
CA SER A 92 -17.54 25.91 -12.31
C SER A 92 -16.75 27.08 -12.91
N ASN A 93 -15.64 26.73 -13.56
CA ASN A 93 -14.99 27.44 -14.66
C ASN A 93 -14.80 28.96 -14.50
N GLU A 94 -14.03 29.40 -13.51
CA GLU A 94 -13.34 30.68 -13.60
C GLU A 94 -11.97 30.44 -14.28
N PRO A 95 -11.64 31.14 -15.39
CA PRO A 95 -10.31 31.02 -15.98
C PRO A 95 -9.30 31.59 -15.00
N PHE A 96 -8.43 30.74 -14.47
CA PHE A 96 -7.31 31.17 -13.65
C PHE A 96 -6.39 32.05 -14.51
N GLU A 97 -6.35 33.36 -14.26
CA GLU A 97 -5.33 34.25 -14.83
C GLU A 97 -3.96 33.91 -14.20
N TYR A 98 -3.32 32.89 -14.75
CA TYR A 98 -1.95 32.52 -14.41
C TYR A 98 -1.00 33.61 -14.92
N SER A 99 -0.57 34.50 -14.03
CA SER A 99 0.41 35.57 -14.31
C SER A 99 1.86 35.05 -14.47
N GLY A 100 2.04 33.74 -14.73
CA GLY A 100 3.35 33.17 -15.05
C GLY A 100 3.49 33.01 -16.57
N GLY A 101 4.42 33.74 -17.18
CA GLY A 101 4.76 33.53 -18.58
C GLY A 101 5.39 32.15 -18.78
N PHE A 102 4.69 31.23 -19.45
CA PHE A 102 5.31 30.02 -19.98
C PHE A 102 6.00 30.35 -21.31
N PRO A 103 7.30 30.10 -21.48
CA PRO A 103 7.93 30.20 -22.79
C PRO A 103 7.37 29.10 -23.70
N THR A 104 6.81 29.50 -24.84
CA THR A 104 6.32 28.56 -25.86
C THR A 104 7.51 27.85 -26.50
N SER A 105 7.68 26.54 -26.25
CA SER A 105 8.50 25.70 -27.10
C SER A 105 7.76 25.48 -28.42
N LYS A 106 8.26 26.10 -29.50
CA LYS A 106 7.82 25.79 -30.86
C LYS A 106 8.19 24.34 -31.16
N ILE A 107 7.19 23.54 -31.50
CA ILE A 107 7.38 22.22 -32.09
C ILE A 107 7.33 22.47 -33.60
N GLU A 108 8.47 22.33 -34.27
CA GLU A 108 8.57 22.32 -35.73
C GLU A 108 8.24 20.90 -36.20
N LEU A 109 7.26 20.79 -37.10
CA LEU A 109 6.86 19.54 -37.75
C LEU A 109 7.39 19.62 -39.19
N ASP A 110 8.28 18.70 -39.57
CA ASP A 110 8.61 18.39 -40.98
C ASP A 110 7.58 17.36 -41.49
#